data_AF-X1SRB5-F1
#
_entry.id   AF-X1SRB5-F1
#
_cell.length_a   1.000
_cell.length_b   1.000
_cell.length_c   1.000
_cell.angle_alpha   90.00
_cell.angle_beta   90.00
_cell.angle_gamma   90.00
#
_symmetry.space_group_name_H-M   'P 1'
#
loop_
_entity.id
_entity.type
_entity.pdbx_description
1 polymer ?
#
loop_
_entity_poly.entity_id
_entity_poly.type
_entity_poly.pdbx_seq_one_letter_code
_entity_poly.pdbx_strand_id
1 'polypeptide(L)' 'SNLCGKIRGNTGINKIALSGGVFQNKYLTEKVISLLEDKGFKVFIQRKVPPNDGGISLGQAVVAGY' A
#
# COMPACT_ATOMS: atom_id res chain seq x y z
N SER A 1 9.25 3.92 13.65
CA SER A 1 10.43 3.13 13.21
C SER A 1 10.29 2.80 11.72
N ASN A 2 11.33 3.01 10.90
CA ASN A 2 11.29 2.74 9.45
C ASN A 2 11.63 1.27 9.11
N LEU A 3 10.81 0.33 9.58
CA LEU A 3 11.06 -1.10 9.40
C LEU A 3 11.11 -1.50 7.92
N CYS A 4 10.20 -0.96 7.10
CA CYS A 4 10.18 -1.21 5.65
C CYS A 4 11.49 -0.78 4.98
N GLY A 5 12.04 0.38 5.36
CA GLY A 5 13.33 0.85 4.86
C GLY A 5 14.49 -0.07 5.24
N LYS A 6 14.50 -0.61 6.47
CA LYS A 6 15.51 -1.59 6.91
C LYS A 6 15.43 -2.89 6.12
N ILE A 7 14.21 -3.43 5.94
CA ILE A 7 14.00 -4.66 5.16
C ILE A 7 14.43 -4.45 3.71
N ARG A 8 14.09 -3.31 3.10
CA ARG A 8 14.54 -2.95 1.75
C ARG A 8 16.06 -2.90 1.64
N GLY A 9 16.74 -2.29 2.60
CA GLY A 9 18.21 -2.24 2.63
C GLY A 9 18.86 -3.62 2.67
N ASN A 10 18.24 -4.58 3.38
CA ASN A 10 18.79 -5.93 3.54
C ASN A 10 18.39 -6.92 2.43
N THR A 11 17.26 -6.69 1.75
CA THR A 11 16.66 -7.69 0.83
C THR A 11 16.46 -7.17 -0.60
N GLY A 12 16.56 -5.85 -0.82
CA GLY A 12 16.17 -5.21 -2.09
C GLY A 12 14.67 -5.17 -2.35
N ILE A 13 13.83 -5.68 -1.44
CA ILE A 13 12.37 -5.73 -1.63
C ILE A 13 11.79 -4.32 -1.51
N ASN A 14 11.09 -3.89 -2.57
CA ASN A 14 10.44 -2.58 -2.65
C ASN A 14 8.91 -2.66 -2.82
N LYS A 15 8.35 -3.88 -2.79
CA LYS A 15 6.92 -4.15 -2.91
C LYS A 15 6.33 -4.46 -1.54
N ILE A 16 5.24 -3.81 -1.16
CA ILE A 16 4.56 -3.99 0.13
C ILE A 16 3.11 -4.35 -0.13
N ALA A 17 2.62 -5.44 0.46
CA ALA A 17 1.20 -5.78 0.47
C ALA A 17 0.60 -5.46 1.84
N LEU A 18 -0.45 -4.62 1.88
CA LEU A 18 -1.23 -4.32 3.07
C LEU A 18 -2.47 -5.21 3.10
N SER A 19 -2.64 -5.95 4.18
CA SER A 19 -3.75 -6.87 4.41
C SER A 19 -4.09 -6.93 5.91
N GLY A 20 -5.24 -7.51 6.24
CA GLY A 20 -5.82 -7.57 7.60
C GLY A 20 -6.91 -6.52 7.87
N GLY A 21 -7.64 -6.69 8.98
CA GLY A 21 -8.82 -5.88 9.33
C GLY A 21 -8.53 -4.39 9.59
N VAL A 22 -7.30 -4.04 9.97
CA VAL A 22 -6.86 -2.65 10.20
C VAL A 22 -6.96 -1.81 8.93
N PHE A 23 -6.74 -2.42 7.76
CA PHE A 23 -6.82 -1.75 6.47
C PHE A 23 -8.24 -1.75 5.87
N GLN A 24 -9.27 -2.06 6.67
CA GLN A 24 -10.66 -1.75 6.32
C GLN A 24 -11.01 -0.29 6.64
N ASN A 25 -10.23 0.37 7.51
CA ASN A 25 -10.38 1.80 7.77
C ASN A 25 -9.77 2.59 6.60
N LYS A 26 -10.63 3.23 5.79
CA LYS A 26 -10.23 4.00 4.59
C LYS A 26 -9.16 5.04 4.92
N TYR A 27 -9.38 5.86 5.96
CA TYR A 27 -8.47 6.95 6.33
C TYR A 27 -7.09 6.44 6.74
N LEU A 28 -7.02 5.41 7.58
CA LEU A 28 -5.74 4.81 7.98
C LEU A 28 -5.02 4.19 6.78
N THR A 29 -5.77 3.54 5.89
CA THR A 29 -5.22 2.86 4.71
C THR A 29 -4.61 3.87 3.75
N GLU A 30 -5.33 4.93 3.40
CA GLU A 30 -4.85 6.00 2.50
C GLU A 30 -3.58 6.65 3.06
N LYS A 31 -3.58 7.00 4.35
CA LYS A 31 -2.42 7.62 5.01
C LYS A 31 -1.19 6.71 4.99
N VAL A 32 -1.35 5.41 5.22
CA VAL A 32 -0.23 4.45 5.18
C VAL A 32 0.29 4.28 3.75
N ILE A 33 -0.60 4.22 2.76
CA ILE A 33 -0.21 4.13 1.34
C ILE A 33 0.63 5.35 0.95
N SER A 34 0.13 6.57 1.17
CA SER A 34 0.87 7.79 0.82
C SER A 34 2.25 7.83 1.49
N LEU A 35 2.35 7.52 2.78
CA LEU A 35 3.64 7.52 3.49
C LEU A 35 4.65 6.48 2.97
N LEU A 36 4.18 5.38 2.40
CA LEU A 36 5.03 4.35 1.80
C LEU A 36 5.41 4.71 0.36
N GLU A 37 4.48 5.23 -0.42
CA GLU A 37 4.71 5.71 -1.78
C GLU A 37 5.67 6.91 -1.83
N ASP A 38 5.53 7.86 -0.90
CA ASP A 38 6.48 8.98 -0.71
C ASP A 38 7.91 8.50 -0.40
N LYS A 39 8.05 7.28 0.12
CA LYS A 39 9.34 6.62 0.39
C LYS A 39 9.81 5.73 -0.76
N GLY A 40 9.10 5.76 -1.88
CA GLY A 40 9.39 5.03 -3.11
C GLY A 40 8.97 3.56 -3.09
N PHE A 41 8.14 3.11 -2.14
CA PHE A 41 7.63 1.74 -2.14
C PHE A 41 6.46 1.58 -3.11
N LYS A 42 6.36 0.40 -3.73
CA LYS A 42 5.17 0.00 -4.49
C LYS A 42 4.19 -0.74 -3.56
N VAL A 43 3.04 -0.14 -3.28
CA VAL A 43 2.08 -0.66 -2.31
C VAL A 43 0.93 -1.40 -3.02
N PHE A 44 0.51 -2.53 -2.46
CA PHE A 44 -0.61 -3.36 -2.91
C PHE A 44 -1.60 -3.51 -1.76
N ILE A 45 -2.90 -3.47 -2.03
CA ILE A 45 -3.96 -3.67 -1.02
C ILE A 45 -4.94 -4.75 -1.46
N GLN A 46 -5.48 -5.50 -0.50
CA GLN A 46 -6.61 -6.41 -0.75
C GLN A 46 -7.88 -5.61 -1.10
N ARG A 47 -8.53 -5.94 -2.22
CA ARG A 47 -9.58 -5.11 -2.81
C ARG A 47 -10.94 -5.28 -2.09
N LYS A 48 -11.36 -4.24 -1.36
CA LYS A 48 -12.76 -3.98 -0.96
C LYS A 48 -12.99 -2.47 -1.11
N VAL A 49 -13.09 -1.98 -2.34
CA VAL A 49 -13.03 -0.54 -2.69
C VAL A 49 -14.31 0.20 -2.26
N PRO A 50 -14.23 1.36 -1.59
CA PRO A 50 -15.35 2.31 -1.50
C PRO A 50 -15.35 3.30 -2.68
N PRO A 51 -16.51 3.87 -3.07
CA PRO A 51 -16.73 4.26 -4.46
C PRO A 51 -16.21 5.63 -4.92
N ASN A 52 -15.71 6.53 -4.06
CA ASN A 52 -15.64 7.95 -4.45
C ASN A 52 -14.24 8.58 -4.45
N ASP A 53 -13.97 9.17 -5.61
CA ASP A 53 -12.81 9.87 -6.16
C ASP A 53 -12.41 11.17 -5.45
N GLY A 54 -11.12 11.52 -5.56
CA GLY A 54 -10.69 12.90 -5.31
C GLY A 54 -9.18 13.14 -5.44
N GLY A 55 -8.35 12.20 -4.98
CA GLY A 55 -6.88 12.36 -5.02
C GLY A 55 -6.11 11.08 -5.33
N ILE A 56 -6.85 10.02 -5.66
CA ILE A 56 -6.34 8.67 -5.82
C ILE A 56 -6.28 8.37 -7.32
N SER A 57 -5.27 8.92 -7.99
CA SER A 57 -4.65 8.18 -9.07
C SER A 57 -3.81 7.03 -8.47
N LEU A 58 -4.35 6.22 -7.54
CA LEU A 58 -3.72 4.98 -7.08
C LEU A 58 -3.90 3.98 -8.21
N GLY A 59 -2.78 3.68 -8.87
CA GLY A 59 -2.68 2.65 -9.88
C GLY A 59 -3.43 1.38 -9.48
N GLN A 60 -4.23 0.90 -10.43
CA GLN A 60 -5.08 -0.26 -10.30
C GLN A 60 -4.31 -1.46 -9.73
N ALA A 61 -4.68 -1.87 -8.51
CA ALA A 61 -4.18 -3.07 -7.85
C ALA A 61 -4.77 -4.30 -8.54
N VAL A 62 -4.05 -4.81 -9.55
CA VAL A 62 -4.32 -6.10 -10.18
C VAL A 62 -3.43 -7.14 -9.49
N VAL A 63 -3.99 -7.85 -8.52
CA VAL A 63 -3.53 -9.21 -8.21
C VAL A 63 -4.16 -10.10 -9.27
N ALA A 64 -3.48 -10.24 -10.40
CA ALA A 64 -3.74 -11.35 -11.30
C ALA A 64 -3.30 -12.60 -10.54
N GLY A 65 -4.27 -13.47 -10.23
CA GLY A 65 -3.96 -14.85 -9.95
C GLY A 65 -3.17 -15.41 -11.14
N TYR A 66 -2.17 -16.23 -10.83
CA TYR A 66 -1.41 -17.02 -11.79
C TYR A 66 -2.31 -17.71 -12.81
#